data_AF-A0A8B3F827-F1
#
_entry.id   AF-A0A8B3F827-F1
#
_cell.length_a   1.000
_cell.length_b   1.000
_cell.length_c   1.000
_cell.angle_alpha   90.00
_cell.angle_beta   90.00
_cell.angle_gamma   90.00
#
_symmetry.space_group_name_H-M   'P 1'
#
loop_
_entity.id
_entity.type
_entity.pdbx_description
1 polymer ?
#
loop_
_entity_poly.entity_id
_entity_poly.type
_entity_poly.pdbx_seq_one_letter_code
_entity_poly.pdbx_strand_id
1 'polypeptide(L)'
;MLCLEKYTINELPLTEVCKKAGVSRMTFYRHFKNKEEVVLEYFELIYDKFLKELLELESINSLILSEKLVGLFVEQEEEIEKAVKGNYYSLIFQVFAQKMTIFYNETTTWADYLGTKQKFWNDFMAAGLFYVLGNWVKNGCQESYDEVVKMVVEFHE
;
A
#
# COMPACT_ATOMS: atom_id res chain seq x y z
N MET A 1 9.77 9.87 6.63
CA MET A 1 9.44 8.79 7.58
C MET A 1 10.09 8.95 8.96
N LEU A 2 11.39 9.28 9.09
CA LEU A 2 12.09 9.41 10.40
C LEU A 2 11.38 10.20 11.52
N CYS A 3 10.66 11.28 11.21
CA CYS A 3 9.93 12.03 12.24
C CYS A 3 8.76 11.22 12.85
N LEU A 4 8.16 10.31 12.07
CA LEU A 4 7.03 9.49 12.49
C LEU A 4 7.43 8.33 13.42
N GLU A 5 8.74 8.12 13.64
CA GLU A 5 9.23 7.23 14.71
C GLU A 5 9.03 7.82 16.11
N LYS A 6 8.82 9.14 16.21
CA LYS A 6 8.69 9.87 17.48
C LYS A 6 7.33 10.51 17.70
N TYR A 7 6.55 10.70 16.64
CA TYR A 7 5.28 11.41 16.65
C TYR A 7 4.26 10.64 15.85
N THR A 8 3.00 10.70 16.26
CA THR A 8 1.91 10.38 15.33
C THR A 8 1.82 11.46 14.25
N ILE A 9 1.23 11.13 13.10
CA ILE A 9 1.09 12.08 11.98
C ILE A 9 0.31 13.34 12.39
N ASN A 10 -0.67 13.20 13.27
CA ASN A 10 -1.48 14.32 13.76
C ASN A 10 -0.67 15.23 14.70
N GLU A 11 0.16 14.66 15.56
CA GLU A 11 0.94 15.40 16.56
C GLU A 11 2.25 15.96 16.01
N LEU A 12 2.75 15.42 14.89
CA LEU A 12 4.03 15.81 14.31
C LEU A 12 4.05 17.31 13.95
N PRO A 13 4.90 18.13 14.61
CA PRO A 13 4.99 19.54 14.30
C PRO A 13 5.60 19.75 12.92
N LEU A 14 5.00 20.61 12.11
CA LEU A 14 5.54 20.96 10.80
C LEU A 14 6.98 21.51 10.89
N THR A 15 7.32 22.17 12.00
CA THR A 15 8.69 22.64 12.27
C THR A 15 9.70 21.53 12.32
N GLU A 16 9.35 20.37 12.91
CA GLU A 16 10.27 19.24 12.99
C GLU A 16 10.50 18.64 11.61
N VAL A 17 9.44 18.54 10.78
CA VAL A 17 9.56 18.13 9.37
C VAL A 17 10.48 19.07 8.60
N CYS A 18 10.21 20.38 8.65
CA CYS A 18 10.99 21.41 7.96
C CYS A 18 12.45 21.43 8.41
N LYS A 19 12.69 21.33 9.73
CA LYS A 19 14.03 21.28 10.32
C LYS A 19 14.81 20.05 9.87
N LYS A 20 14.17 18.87 9.88
CA LYS A 20 14.79 17.61 9.47
C LYS A 20 15.10 17.59 7.97
N ALA A 21 14.23 18.18 7.15
CA ALA A 21 14.37 18.28 5.70
C ALA A 21 15.24 19.46 5.23
N GLY A 22 15.62 20.39 6.11
CA GLY A 22 16.42 21.56 5.75
C GLY A 22 15.67 22.59 4.90
N VAL A 23 14.35 22.68 5.02
CA VAL A 23 13.50 23.59 4.23
C VAL A 23 12.71 24.55 5.11
N SER A 24 12.25 25.67 4.54
CA SER A 24 11.33 26.58 5.25
C SER A 24 9.89 26.06 5.21
N ARG A 25 9.02 26.54 6.12
CA ARG A 25 7.58 26.25 6.05
C ARG A 25 6.95 26.75 4.75
N MET A 26 7.43 27.89 4.22
CA MET A 26 6.97 28.44 2.94
C MET A 26 7.32 27.50 1.78
N THR A 27 8.52 26.92 1.81
CA THR A 27 8.95 25.89 0.86
C THR A 27 8.08 24.66 0.97
N PHE A 28 7.81 24.17 2.20
CA PHE A 28 6.91 23.03 2.40
C PHE A 28 5.53 23.28 1.77
N TYR A 29 4.87 24.38 2.12
CA TYR A 29 3.51 24.68 1.65
C TYR A 29 3.41 24.97 0.15
N ARG A 30 4.53 25.23 -0.52
CA ARG A 30 4.57 25.32 -1.98
C ARG A 30 4.40 23.95 -2.66
N HIS A 31 4.76 22.87 -1.97
CA HIS A 31 4.70 21.50 -2.50
C HIS A 31 3.57 20.68 -1.88
N PHE A 32 3.29 20.86 -0.59
CA PHE A 32 2.35 20.03 0.16
C PHE A 32 1.40 20.88 1.00
N LYS A 33 0.11 20.57 0.97
CA LYS A 33 -0.91 21.21 1.80
C LYS A 33 -0.79 20.81 3.27
N ASN A 34 -0.38 19.57 3.52
CA ASN A 34 -0.27 19.00 4.86
C ASN A 34 0.77 17.86 4.88
N LYS A 35 0.95 17.22 6.04
CA LYS A 35 1.98 16.19 6.22
C LYS A 35 1.54 14.85 5.63
N GLU A 36 0.24 14.63 5.55
CA GLU A 36 -0.42 13.46 4.98
C GLU A 36 -0.14 13.37 3.47
N GLU A 37 -0.16 14.48 2.73
CA GLU A 37 0.22 14.50 1.30
C GLU A 37 1.66 14.02 1.08
N VAL A 38 2.59 14.30 1.99
CA VAL A 38 3.97 13.77 1.91
C VAL A 38 3.99 12.24 2.06
N VAL A 39 3.17 11.69 2.97
CA VAL A 39 3.08 10.25 3.18
C VAL A 39 2.41 9.57 1.99
N LEU A 40 1.34 10.17 1.46
CA LEU A 40 0.68 9.68 0.25
C LEU A 40 1.65 9.62 -0.93
N GLU A 41 2.36 10.71 -1.24
CA GLU A 41 3.33 10.74 -2.34
C GLU A 41 4.47 9.73 -2.15
N TYR A 42 4.93 9.53 -0.91
CA TYR A 42 5.94 8.53 -0.59
C TYR A 42 5.49 7.10 -0.94
N PHE A 43 4.27 6.71 -0.56
CA PHE A 43 3.74 5.38 -0.88
C PHE A 43 3.26 5.26 -2.33
N GLU A 44 2.85 6.36 -2.96
CA GLU A 44 2.54 6.38 -4.39
C GLU A 44 3.76 5.94 -5.20
N LEU A 45 4.95 6.47 -4.92
CA LEU A 45 6.17 6.07 -5.60
C LEU A 45 6.50 4.58 -5.45
N ILE A 46 6.27 4.01 -4.26
CA ILE A 46 6.53 2.59 -3.99
C ILE A 46 5.54 1.71 -4.76
N TYR A 47 4.25 2.00 -4.66
CA TYR A 47 3.22 1.17 -5.28
C TYR A 47 3.07 1.42 -6.78
N ASP A 48 3.47 2.58 -7.31
CA ASP A 48 3.61 2.80 -8.76
C ASP A 48 4.71 1.94 -9.35
N LYS A 49 5.85 1.84 -8.67
CA LYS A 49 6.92 0.93 -9.09
C LYS A 49 6.42 -0.52 -9.08
N PHE A 50 5.76 -0.94 -8.01
CA PHE A 50 5.21 -2.30 -7.91
C PHE A 50 4.16 -2.59 -8.99
N LEU A 51 3.21 -1.68 -9.20
CA LEU A 51 2.19 -1.80 -10.24
C LEU A 51 2.82 -1.91 -11.63
N LYS A 52 3.80 -1.06 -11.93
CA LYS A 52 4.53 -1.11 -13.20
C LYS A 52 5.21 -2.46 -13.39
N GLU A 53 5.91 -2.96 -12.38
CA GLU A 53 6.57 -4.26 -12.43
C GLU A 53 5.57 -5.41 -12.65
N LEU A 54 4.37 -5.34 -12.08
CA LEU A 54 3.31 -6.33 -12.32
C LEU A 54 2.80 -6.30 -13.77
N LEU A 55 2.58 -5.10 -14.32
CA LEU A 55 2.02 -4.92 -15.66
C LEU A 55 3.04 -5.21 -16.78
N GLU A 56 4.34 -5.13 -16.48
CA GLU A 56 5.42 -5.46 -17.43
C GLU A 56 5.72 -6.98 -17.50
N LEU A 57 5.08 -7.81 -16.68
CA LEU A 57 5.23 -9.27 -16.75
C LEU A 57 4.64 -9.82 -18.05
N GLU A 58 5.38 -10.69 -18.74
CA GLU A 58 4.92 -11.35 -19.97
C GLU A 58 3.64 -12.18 -19.75
N SER A 59 3.50 -12.75 -18.56
CA SER A 59 2.29 -13.43 -18.11
C SER A 59 2.14 -13.31 -16.61
N ILE A 60 0.91 -13.17 -16.14
CA ILE A 60 0.56 -13.16 -14.73
C ILE A 60 -0.53 -14.20 -14.48
N ASN A 61 -0.28 -15.06 -13.52
CA ASN A 61 -1.26 -16.01 -13.00
C ASN A 61 -1.45 -15.76 -11.50
N SER A 62 -2.43 -16.43 -10.90
CA SER A 62 -2.78 -16.26 -9.48
C SER A 62 -1.60 -16.53 -8.55
N LEU A 63 -0.71 -17.50 -8.88
CA LEU A 63 0.50 -17.79 -8.11
C LEU A 63 1.49 -16.62 -8.12
N ILE A 64 1.89 -16.16 -9.31
CA ILE A 64 2.86 -15.07 -9.46
C ILE A 64 2.33 -13.78 -8.81
N LEU A 65 1.04 -13.46 -9.01
CA LEU A 65 0.43 -12.30 -8.37
C LEU A 65 0.48 -12.42 -6.85
N SER A 66 0.16 -13.59 -6.31
CA SER A 66 0.16 -13.84 -4.86
C SER A 66 1.57 -13.75 -4.29
N GLU A 67 2.59 -14.34 -4.92
CA GLU A 67 3.99 -14.22 -4.52
C GLU A 67 4.46 -12.75 -4.47
N LYS A 68 4.10 -11.97 -5.50
CA LYS A 68 4.43 -10.54 -5.57
C LYS A 68 3.74 -9.73 -4.48
N LEU A 69 2.46 -9.98 -4.23
CA LEU A 69 1.71 -9.30 -3.18
C LEU A 69 2.23 -9.65 -1.79
N VAL A 70 2.44 -10.95 -1.49
CA VAL A 70 2.99 -11.38 -0.20
C VAL A 70 4.39 -10.80 0.00
N GLY A 71 5.23 -10.86 -1.03
CA GLY A 71 6.58 -10.27 -1.00
C GLY A 71 6.59 -8.78 -0.71
N LEU A 72 5.69 -8.02 -1.35
CA LEU A 72 5.54 -6.57 -1.11
C LEU A 72 5.27 -6.25 0.35
N PHE A 73 4.40 -7.02 1.02
CA PHE A 73 4.06 -6.80 2.42
C PHE A 73 5.19 -7.21 3.37
N VAL A 74 5.87 -8.33 3.08
CA VAL A 74 7.06 -8.74 3.86
C VAL A 74 8.15 -7.68 3.78
N GLU A 75 8.45 -7.16 2.59
CA GLU A 75 9.43 -6.07 2.41
C GLU A 75 9.05 -4.78 3.17
N GLN A 76 7.76 -4.60 3.48
CA GLN A 76 7.22 -3.43 4.15
C GLN A 76 6.85 -3.67 5.61
N GLU A 77 7.21 -4.82 6.21
CA GLU A 77 6.83 -5.18 7.57
C GLU A 77 7.15 -4.07 8.59
N GLU A 78 8.39 -3.58 8.60
CA GLU A 78 8.83 -2.51 9.50
C GLU A 78 8.06 -1.21 9.27
N GLU A 79 7.82 -0.85 8.00
CA GLU A 79 7.12 0.38 7.66
C GLU A 79 5.62 0.30 8.00
N ILE A 80 5.00 -0.87 7.85
CA ILE A 80 3.63 -1.13 8.29
C ILE A 80 3.51 -1.03 9.81
N GLU A 81 4.47 -1.57 10.56
CA GLU A 81 4.50 -1.44 12.02
C GLU A 81 4.62 0.03 12.44
N LYS A 82 5.51 0.79 11.80
CA LYS A 82 5.66 2.24 12.01
C LYS A 82 4.37 2.98 11.67
N ALA A 83 3.68 2.60 10.59
CA ALA A 83 2.44 3.23 10.17
C ALA A 83 1.28 3.05 11.16
N VAL A 84 1.21 1.91 11.82
CA VAL A 84 0.25 1.67 12.90
C VAL A 84 0.56 2.59 14.08
N LYS A 85 1.82 2.60 14.55
CA LYS A 85 2.24 3.44 15.69
C LYS A 85 2.10 4.94 15.40
N GLY A 86 2.43 5.34 14.17
CA GLY A 86 2.36 6.72 13.70
C GLY A 86 0.96 7.18 13.27
N ASN A 87 -0.06 6.32 13.34
CA ASN A 87 -1.44 6.62 12.95
C ASN A 87 -1.60 7.10 11.50
N TYR A 88 -0.87 6.50 10.56
CA TYR A 88 -0.98 6.78 9.12
C TYR A 88 -1.21 5.53 8.26
N TYR A 89 -1.51 4.39 8.89
CA TYR A 89 -1.77 3.12 8.20
C TYR A 89 -2.91 3.19 7.16
N SER A 90 -3.94 4.02 7.41
CA SER A 90 -5.03 4.24 6.46
C SER A 90 -4.60 4.94 5.17
N LEU A 91 -3.55 5.76 5.21
CA LEU A 91 -3.01 6.42 4.02
C LEU A 91 -2.32 5.39 3.11
N ILE A 92 -1.65 4.40 3.69
CA ILE A 92 -1.07 3.28 2.94
C ILE A 92 -2.17 2.50 2.22
N PHE A 93 -3.24 2.16 2.94
CA PHE A 93 -4.39 1.48 2.36
C PHE A 93 -4.98 2.25 1.18
N GLN A 94 -5.14 3.58 1.32
CA GLN A 94 -5.68 4.42 0.27
C GLN A 94 -4.88 4.29 -1.03
N VAL A 95 -3.55 4.39 -0.95
CA VAL A 95 -2.69 4.28 -2.14
C VAL A 95 -2.73 2.85 -2.69
N PHE A 96 -2.62 1.83 -1.82
CA PHE A 96 -2.68 0.43 -2.23
C PHE A 96 -3.98 0.12 -3.00
N ALA A 97 -5.13 0.50 -2.44
CA ALA A 97 -6.44 0.25 -3.05
C ALA A 97 -6.57 0.95 -4.42
N GLN A 98 -6.01 2.14 -4.56
CA GLN A 98 -5.96 2.84 -5.84
C GLN A 98 -5.14 2.07 -6.88
N LYS A 99 -3.94 1.60 -6.53
CA LYS A 99 -3.08 0.86 -7.47
C LYS A 99 -3.67 -0.50 -7.83
N MET A 100 -4.27 -1.20 -6.87
CA MET A 100 -4.98 -2.46 -7.15
C MET A 100 -6.19 -2.25 -8.05
N THR A 101 -6.94 -1.16 -7.87
CA THR A 101 -8.03 -0.79 -8.78
C THR A 101 -7.53 -0.62 -10.22
N ILE A 102 -6.39 0.04 -10.43
CA ILE A 102 -5.79 0.21 -11.75
C ILE A 102 -5.39 -1.17 -12.32
N PHE A 103 -4.63 -1.95 -11.55
CA PHE A 103 -4.19 -3.28 -11.95
C PHE A 103 -5.34 -4.17 -12.41
N TYR A 104 -6.41 -4.25 -11.61
CA TYR A 104 -7.53 -5.12 -11.91
C TYR A 104 -8.37 -4.62 -13.09
N ASN A 105 -8.48 -3.30 -13.27
CA ASN A 105 -9.13 -2.73 -14.45
C ASN A 105 -8.40 -3.08 -15.75
N GLU A 106 -7.08 -3.25 -15.70
CA GLU A 106 -6.26 -3.59 -16.86
C GLU A 106 -6.18 -5.10 -17.12
N THR A 107 -6.29 -5.93 -16.08
CA THR A 107 -6.03 -7.37 -16.17
C THR A 107 -7.29 -8.24 -16.14
N THR A 108 -8.42 -7.74 -15.62
CA THR A 108 -9.67 -8.51 -15.54
C THR A 108 -10.36 -8.56 -16.91
N THR A 109 -10.63 -9.77 -17.41
CA THR A 109 -11.19 -10.00 -18.76
C THR A 109 -12.67 -10.43 -18.76
N TRP A 110 -13.32 -10.46 -17.60
CA TRP A 110 -14.73 -10.90 -17.49
C TRP A 110 -15.67 -9.94 -18.21
N ALA A 111 -16.55 -10.47 -19.06
CA ALA A 111 -17.44 -9.66 -19.91
C ALA A 111 -18.41 -8.77 -19.12
N ASP A 112 -18.74 -9.12 -17.87
CA ASP A 112 -19.65 -8.37 -17.00
C ASP A 112 -18.93 -7.53 -15.92
N TYR A 113 -17.61 -7.38 -16.01
CA TYR A 113 -16.80 -6.55 -15.11
C TYR A 113 -16.97 -5.06 -15.43
N LEU A 114 -18.14 -4.51 -15.09
CA LEU A 114 -18.51 -3.12 -15.36
C LEU A 114 -19.36 -2.54 -14.21
N GLY A 115 -19.39 -1.21 -14.12
CA GLY A 115 -20.27 -0.46 -13.21
C GLY A 115 -20.10 -0.87 -11.74
N THR A 116 -21.22 -1.13 -11.05
CA THR A 116 -21.22 -1.48 -9.62
C THR A 116 -20.48 -2.79 -9.34
N LYS A 117 -20.56 -3.79 -10.23
CA LYS A 117 -19.86 -5.07 -10.04
C LYS A 117 -18.35 -4.87 -10.00
N GLN A 118 -17.81 -4.16 -10.98
CA GLN A 118 -16.39 -3.78 -11.03
C GLN A 118 -15.96 -3.04 -9.78
N LYS A 119 -16.71 -2.00 -9.38
CA LYS A 119 -16.39 -1.21 -8.18
C LYS A 119 -16.35 -2.07 -6.92
N PHE A 120 -17.39 -2.86 -6.66
CA PHE A 120 -17.47 -3.67 -5.45
C PHE A 120 -16.43 -4.79 -5.42
N TRP A 121 -16.14 -5.39 -6.56
CA TRP A 121 -15.10 -6.40 -6.64
C TRP A 121 -13.72 -5.79 -6.37
N ASN A 122 -13.39 -4.63 -6.94
CA ASN A 122 -12.14 -3.92 -6.66
C ASN A 122 -12.02 -3.52 -5.18
N ASP A 123 -13.09 -2.94 -4.62
CA ASP A 123 -13.14 -2.55 -3.20
C ASP A 123 -12.91 -3.78 -2.31
N PHE A 124 -13.55 -4.91 -2.62
CA PHE A 124 -13.43 -6.15 -1.88
C PHE A 124 -12.01 -6.72 -1.95
N MET A 125 -11.46 -6.87 -3.15
CA MET A 125 -10.12 -7.44 -3.36
C MET A 125 -9.04 -6.59 -2.69
N ALA A 126 -9.07 -5.27 -2.90
CA ALA A 126 -8.12 -4.36 -2.27
C ALA A 126 -8.20 -4.40 -0.74
N ALA A 127 -9.41 -4.34 -0.17
CA ALA A 127 -9.60 -4.36 1.28
C ALA A 127 -9.22 -5.70 1.89
N GLY A 128 -9.64 -6.82 1.28
CA GLY A 128 -9.36 -8.17 1.76
C GLY A 128 -7.87 -8.46 1.77
N LEU A 129 -7.17 -8.23 0.64
CA LEU A 129 -5.74 -8.45 0.53
C LEU A 129 -4.95 -7.59 1.52
N PHE A 130 -5.27 -6.29 1.58
CA PHE A 130 -4.57 -5.37 2.49
C PHE A 130 -4.79 -5.74 3.96
N TYR A 131 -6.01 -6.13 4.32
CA TYR A 131 -6.32 -6.55 5.69
C TYR A 131 -5.60 -7.84 6.08
N VAL A 132 -5.66 -8.87 5.23
CA VAL A 132 -5.04 -10.17 5.50
C VAL A 132 -3.52 -10.04 5.59
N LEU A 133 -2.89 -9.52 4.54
CA LEU A 133 -1.43 -9.40 4.47
C LEU A 133 -0.91 -8.39 5.49
N GLY A 134 -1.61 -7.27 5.66
CA GLY A 134 -1.27 -6.25 6.63
C GLY A 134 -1.33 -6.75 8.07
N ASN A 135 -2.31 -7.58 8.43
CA ASN A 135 -2.36 -8.18 9.77
C ASN A 135 -1.33 -9.28 9.96
N TRP A 136 -1.08 -10.08 8.93
CA TRP A 136 -0.06 -11.13 8.99
C TRP A 136 1.32 -10.56 9.32
N VAL A 137 1.76 -9.50 8.61
CA VAL A 137 3.05 -8.86 8.90
C VAL A 137 3.06 -8.12 10.25
N LYS A 138 1.96 -7.47 10.65
CA LYS A 138 1.86 -6.85 11.99
C LYS A 138 1.98 -7.84 13.14
N ASN A 139 1.61 -9.09 12.90
CA ASN A 139 1.68 -10.16 13.89
C ASN A 139 3.01 -10.92 13.85
N GLY A 140 4.01 -10.41 13.12
CA GLY A 140 5.37 -10.96 13.05
C GLY A 140 5.49 -12.17 12.13
N CYS A 141 4.67 -12.22 11.06
CA CYS A 141 4.74 -13.24 10.02
C CYS A 141 4.70 -14.68 10.58
N GLN A 142 3.66 -15.00 11.37
CA GLN A 142 3.59 -16.28 12.12
C GLN A 142 3.52 -17.50 11.19
N GLU A 143 2.67 -17.42 10.17
CA GLU A 143 2.60 -18.39 9.08
C GLU A 143 3.78 -18.18 8.12
N SER A 144 4.28 -19.27 7.52
CA SER A 144 5.37 -19.17 6.55
C SER A 144 4.94 -18.47 5.26
N TYR A 145 5.91 -17.88 4.56
CA TYR A 145 5.69 -17.23 3.26
C TYR A 145 4.91 -18.13 2.29
N ASP A 146 5.34 -19.39 2.14
CA ASP A 146 4.71 -20.35 1.22
C ASP A 146 3.27 -20.70 1.61
N GLU A 147 2.96 -20.76 2.91
CA GLU A 147 1.60 -21.00 3.40
C GLU A 147 0.68 -19.83 3.06
N VAL A 148 1.13 -18.60 3.29
CA VAL A 148 0.34 -17.41 2.99
C VAL A 148 0.16 -17.21 1.49
N VAL A 149 1.20 -17.46 0.67
CA VAL A 149 1.06 -17.44 -0.79
C VAL A 149 -0.03 -18.39 -1.25
N LYS A 150 -0.05 -19.64 -0.74
CA LYS A 150 -1.10 -20.61 -1.10
C LYS A 150 -2.50 -20.12 -0.75
N MET A 151 -2.69 -19.53 0.44
CA MET A 151 -3.99 -18.98 0.84
C MET A 151 -4.41 -17.79 -0.04
N VAL A 152 -3.47 -16.93 -0.44
CA VAL A 152 -3.75 -15.75 -1.28
C VAL A 152 -4.06 -16.13 -2.73
N VAL A 153 -3.49 -17.24 -3.22
CA VAL A 153 -3.84 -17.82 -4.53
C VAL A 153 -5.33 -18.14 -4.59
N GLU A 154 -5.88 -18.75 -3.54
CA GLU A 154 -7.30 -19.12 -3.46
C GLU A 154 -8.25 -17.91 -3.55
N PHE A 155 -7.77 -16.69 -3.26
CA PHE A 155 -8.58 -15.48 -3.39
C PHE A 155 -8.70 -14.98 -4.84
N HIS A 156 -7.86 -15.48 -5.74
CA HIS A 156 -7.78 -15.09 -7.15
C HIS A 156 -8.19 -16.21 -8.12
N GLU A 157 -8.77 -17.29 -7.61
CA GLU A 157 -9.37 -18.38 -8.39
C GLU A 157 -10.90 -18.29 -8.35
#